data_AF-A0A377LYJ2-F1
#
_entry.id   AF-A0A377LYJ2-F1
#
_cell.length_a   1.000
_cell.length_b   1.000
_cell.length_c   1.000
_cell.angle_alpha   90.00
_cell.angle_beta   90.00
_cell.angle_gamma   90.00
#
_symmetry.space_group_name_H-M   'P 1'
#
loop_
_entity.id
_entity.type
_entity.pdbx_description
1 polymer ?
#
loop_
_entity_poly.entity_id
_entity_poly.type
_entity_poly.pdbx_seq_one_letter_code
_entity_poly.pdbx_strand_id
1 'polypeptide(L)'
;MSIKGLEQAIANLNSISKTAVPRASAQSVNRIAGQAINRSVSVVSKSTRVPRKLVKQRARLRRATVSKPRALIRVNRGNLPAIKTRSRQCSSVPQKTG
;
A
#
# COMPACT_ATOMS: atom_id res chain seq x y z
N MET A 1 18.83 -46.43 -17.96
CA MET A 1 19.31 -45.13 -17.43
C MET A 1 18.21 -44.06 -17.57
N SER A 2 17.25 -44.00 -16.63
CA SER A 2 16.22 -42.92 -16.61
C SER A 2 15.78 -42.47 -15.21
N ILE A 3 16.24 -43.15 -14.15
CA ILE A 3 15.72 -42.97 -12.78
C ILE A 3 16.40 -41.80 -12.04
N LYS A 4 17.70 -41.54 -12.29
CA LYS A 4 18.46 -40.46 -11.61
C LYS A 4 17.94 -39.05 -11.92
N GLY A 5 17.40 -38.82 -13.12
CA GLY A 5 16.86 -37.51 -13.52
C GLY A 5 15.51 -37.19 -12.87
N LEU A 6 14.67 -38.22 -12.66
CA LEU A 6 13.38 -38.09 -12.00
C LEU A 6 13.53 -37.75 -10.52
N GLU A 7 14.44 -38.43 -9.82
CA GLU A 7 14.71 -38.17 -8.42
C GLU A 7 15.27 -36.75 -8.18
N GLN A 8 16.16 -36.30 -9.07
CA GLN A 8 16.67 -34.92 -9.06
C GLN A 8 15.56 -33.90 -9.34
N ALA A 9 14.66 -34.18 -10.30
CA ALA A 9 13.51 -33.31 -10.58
C ALA A 9 12.58 -33.19 -9.38
N ILE A 10 12.30 -34.29 -8.68
CA ILE A 10 11.49 -34.32 -7.45
C ILE A 10 12.19 -33.51 -6.33
N ALA A 11 13.49 -33.69 -6.14
CA ALA A 11 14.27 -32.93 -5.15
C ALA A 11 14.24 -31.42 -5.45
N ASN A 12 14.34 -31.03 -6.72
CA ASN A 12 14.26 -29.64 -7.17
C ASN A 12 12.85 -29.05 -6.95
N LEU A 13 11.79 -29.80 -7.25
CA LEU A 13 10.41 -29.34 -6.99
C LEU A 13 10.15 -29.16 -5.49
N ASN A 14 10.65 -30.10 -4.68
CA ASN A 14 10.55 -30.03 -3.22
C ASN A 14 11.31 -28.83 -2.65
N SER A 15 12.48 -28.47 -3.19
CA SER A 15 13.24 -27.31 -2.73
C SER A 15 12.57 -25.98 -3.10
N ILE A 16 11.97 -25.89 -4.30
CA ILE A 16 11.15 -24.75 -4.75
C ILE A 16 9.95 -24.56 -3.83
N SER A 17 9.21 -25.62 -3.53
CA SER A 17 8.04 -25.57 -2.64
C SER A 17 8.40 -25.04 -1.25
N LYS A 18 9.51 -25.53 -0.67
CA LYS A 18 9.95 -25.13 0.68
C LYS A 18 10.45 -23.70 0.77
N THR A 19 11.02 -23.14 -0.29
CA THR A 19 11.76 -21.86 -0.23
C THR A 19 11.19 -20.79 -1.15
N ALA A 20 10.98 -21.10 -2.43
CA ALA A 20 10.58 -20.13 -3.44
C ALA A 20 9.10 -19.75 -3.30
N VAL A 21 8.21 -20.72 -3.02
CA VAL A 21 6.77 -20.45 -2.86
C VAL A 21 6.46 -19.50 -1.70
N PRO A 22 6.95 -19.71 -0.45
CA PRO A 22 6.66 -18.79 0.64
C PRO A 22 7.35 -17.43 0.45
N ARG A 23 8.50 -17.39 -0.23
CA ARG A 23 9.16 -16.12 -0.61
C ARG A 23 8.33 -15.34 -1.64
N ALA A 24 7.86 -16.00 -2.69
CA ALA A 24 6.99 -15.42 -3.71
C ALA A 24 5.68 -14.91 -3.09
N SER A 25 5.11 -15.67 -2.15
CA SER A 25 3.91 -15.29 -1.40
C SER A 25 4.11 -14.02 -0.57
N ALA A 26 5.22 -13.92 0.17
CA ALA A 26 5.53 -12.69 0.91
C ALA A 26 5.74 -11.49 -0.04
N GLN A 27 6.36 -11.71 -1.20
CA GLN A 27 6.61 -10.67 -2.20
C GLN A 27 5.31 -10.18 -2.85
N SER A 28 4.40 -11.08 -3.22
CA SER A 28 3.11 -10.72 -3.81
C SER A 28 2.28 -9.88 -2.84
N VAL A 29 2.20 -10.27 -1.58
CA VAL A 29 1.52 -9.52 -0.51
C VAL A 29 2.13 -8.12 -0.34
N ASN A 30 3.45 -8.00 -0.32
CA ASN A 30 4.13 -6.71 -0.20
C ASN A 30 3.86 -5.79 -1.40
N ARG A 31 3.77 -6.35 -2.61
CA ARG A 31 3.46 -5.60 -3.84
C ARG A 31 2.04 -5.05 -3.80
N ILE A 32 1.06 -5.88 -3.46
CA ILE A 32 -0.35 -5.49 -3.34
C ILE A 32 -0.50 -4.43 -2.24
N ALA A 33 0.14 -4.61 -1.08
CA ALA A 33 0.08 -3.65 0.01
C ALA A 33 0.64 -2.26 -0.39
N GLY A 34 1.77 -2.23 -1.10
CA GLY A 34 2.33 -0.99 -1.64
C GLY A 34 1.42 -0.32 -2.68
N GLN A 35 0.81 -1.12 -3.56
CA GLN A 35 -0.13 -0.64 -4.58
C GLN A 35 -1.41 -0.07 -3.94
N ALA A 36 -1.96 -0.76 -2.94
CA ALA A 36 -3.11 -0.30 -2.17
C ALA A 36 -2.83 1.06 -1.50
N ILE A 37 -1.67 1.21 -0.84
CA ILE A 37 -1.26 2.50 -0.25
C ILE A 37 -1.20 3.58 -1.33
N ASN A 38 -0.52 3.33 -2.45
CA ASN A 38 -0.37 4.34 -3.50
C ASN A 38 -1.73 4.74 -4.13
N ARG A 39 -2.64 3.78 -4.31
CA ARG A 39 -4.00 4.03 -4.80
C ARG A 39 -4.78 4.86 -3.81
N SER A 40 -4.81 4.47 -2.53
CA SER A 40 -5.50 5.20 -1.47
C SER A 40 -4.95 6.62 -1.29
N VAL A 41 -3.63 6.79 -1.30
CA VAL A 41 -2.98 8.12 -1.26
C VAL A 41 -3.43 8.97 -2.43
N SER A 42 -3.52 8.42 -3.64
CA SER A 42 -4.00 9.16 -4.80
C SER A 42 -5.44 9.60 -4.65
N VAL A 43 -6.32 8.71 -4.16
CA VAL A 43 -7.74 9.02 -3.95
C VAL A 43 -7.90 10.14 -2.91
N VAL A 44 -7.27 9.98 -1.75
CA VAL A 44 -7.37 10.95 -0.63
C VAL A 44 -6.76 12.30 -0.99
N SER A 45 -5.62 12.32 -1.70
CA SER A 45 -4.99 13.59 -2.12
C SER A 45 -5.89 14.41 -3.05
N LYS A 46 -6.66 13.75 -3.92
CA LYS A 46 -7.58 14.40 -4.84
C LYS A 46 -8.82 14.94 -4.11
N SER A 47 -9.40 14.17 -3.18
CA SER A 47 -10.58 14.59 -2.43
C SER A 47 -10.28 15.72 -1.43
N THR A 48 -9.14 15.66 -0.75
CA THR A 48 -8.77 16.63 0.30
C THR A 48 -7.95 17.81 -0.22
N ARG A 49 -7.49 17.77 -1.48
CA ARG A 49 -6.57 18.76 -2.08
C ARG A 49 -5.25 18.93 -1.29
N VAL A 50 -4.84 17.87 -0.58
CA VAL A 50 -3.58 17.83 0.18
C VAL A 50 -2.50 17.12 -0.66
N PRO A 51 -1.24 17.59 -0.66
CA PRO A 51 -0.14 16.95 -1.37
C PRO A 51 0.01 15.46 -1.04
N ARG A 52 0.22 14.64 -2.08
CA ARG A 52 0.41 13.19 -1.98
C ARG A 52 1.51 12.78 -0.98
N LYS A 53 2.59 13.56 -0.89
CA LYS A 53 3.71 13.32 0.04
C LYS A 53 3.25 13.30 1.50
N LEU A 54 2.43 14.27 1.90
CA LEU A 54 1.91 14.39 3.27
C LEU A 54 0.94 13.27 3.61
N VAL A 55 0.05 12.92 2.68
CA VAL A 55 -0.88 11.80 2.84
C VAL A 55 -0.11 10.48 2.94
N LYS A 56 0.92 10.27 2.11
CA LYS A 56 1.75 9.05 2.13
C LYS A 56 2.52 8.90 3.45
N GLN A 57 3.00 9.99 4.04
CA GLN A 57 3.68 9.97 5.35
C GLN A 57 2.79 9.42 6.48
N ARG A 58 1.46 9.47 6.34
CA ARG A 58 0.51 8.92 7.33
C ARG A 58 0.39 7.40 7.27
N ALA A 59 0.73 6.78 6.14
CA ALA A 59 0.63 5.34 5.96
C ALA A 59 2.00 4.67 6.13
N ARG A 60 2.13 3.80 7.13
CA ARG A 60 3.33 2.99 7.38
C ARG A 60 3.05 1.54 7.03
N LEU A 61 3.92 0.96 6.20
CA LEU A 61 3.84 -0.44 5.81
C LEU A 61 4.78 -1.29 6.68
N ARG A 62 4.24 -2.31 7.34
CA ARG A 62 5.01 -3.43 7.90
C ARG A 62 4.96 -4.57 6.90
N ARG A 63 6.11 -4.91 6.34
CA ARG A 63 6.24 -5.88 5.25
C ARG A 63 6.02 -7.31 5.74
N ALA A 64 5.44 -8.13 4.86
CA ALA A 64 5.37 -9.56 5.00
C ALA A 64 6.77 -10.18 4.86
N THR A 65 7.03 -11.24 5.64
CA THR A 65 8.24 -12.06 5.58
C THR A 65 7.87 -13.50 5.23
N VAL A 66 8.86 -14.36 4.94
CA VAL A 66 8.64 -15.77 4.60
C VAL A 66 7.91 -16.51 5.74
N SER A 67 8.29 -16.24 7.00
CA SER A 67 7.63 -16.81 8.18
C SER A 67 6.25 -16.21 8.45
N LYS A 68 6.01 -14.95 8.06
CA LYS A 68 4.74 -14.25 8.27
C LYS A 68 4.28 -13.59 6.96
N PRO A 69 3.54 -14.32 6.10
CA PRO A 69 3.10 -13.84 4.79
C PRO A 69 1.91 -12.86 4.90
N ARG A 70 1.97 -11.92 5.84
CA ARG A 70 0.94 -10.91 6.12
C ARG A 70 1.60 -9.55 6.24
N ALA A 71 1.15 -8.59 5.43
CA ALA A 71 1.55 -7.20 5.54
C ALA A 71 0.53 -6.42 6.36
N LEU A 72 1.00 -5.49 7.19
CA LEU A 72 0.13 -4.61 7.98
C LEU A 72 0.33 -3.16 7.54
N ILE A 73 -0.78 -2.48 7.27
CA ILE A 73 -0.80 -1.05 6.95
C ILE A 73 -1.31 -0.31 8.17
N ARG A 74 -0.47 0.53 8.78
CA ARG A 74 -0.86 1.42 9.88
C ARG A 74 -1.06 2.81 9.33
N VAL A 75 -2.20 3.42 9.62
CA VAL A 75 -2.56 4.76 9.13
C VAL A 75 -2.78 5.70 10.31
N ASN A 76 -2.04 6.80 10.33
CA ASN A 76 -2.27 7.89 11.29
C ASN A 76 -3.44 8.75 10.81
N ARG A 77 -4.59 8.65 11.49
CA ARG A 77 -5.86 9.32 11.13
C ARG A 77 -6.02 10.74 11.67
N GLY A 78 -5.02 11.29 12.36
CA GLY A 78 -5.07 12.67 12.85
C GLY A 78 -5.14 13.68 11.70
N ASN A 79 -5.51 14.92 12.02
CA ASN A 79 -5.77 15.98 11.04
C ASN A 79 -4.60 16.17 10.07
N LEU A 80 -4.93 16.31 8.80
CA LEU A 80 -3.98 16.67 7.74
C LEU A 80 -3.86 18.20 7.70
N PRO A 81 -2.64 18.74 7.58
CA PRO A 81 -2.49 20.17 7.32
C PRO A 81 -3.07 20.45 5.92
N ALA A 82 -4.12 21.28 5.87
CA ALA A 82 -4.54 21.89 4.62
C ALA A 82 -3.42 22.84 4.16
N ILE A 83 -3.09 22.85 2.87
CA ILE A 83 -2.27 23.93 2.32
C ILE A 83 -2.98 25.24 2.70
N LYS A 84 -2.22 26.20 3.22
CA LYS A 84 -2.69 27.55 3.55
C LYS A 84 -3.30 28.17 2.29
N THR A 85 -4.60 27.99 2.08
CA THR A 85 -5.36 28.83 1.14
C THR A 85 -5.29 30.22 1.73
N ARG A 86 -4.58 31.14 1.06
CA ARG A 86 -4.86 32.56 1.20
C ARG A 86 -6.36 32.69 1.00
N SER A 87 -7.08 32.94 2.09
CA SER A 87 -8.51 33.13 2.07
C SER A 87 -8.79 34.30 1.13
N ARG A 88 -9.29 34.04 -0.07
CA ARG A 88 -10.41 34.85 -0.52
C ARG A 88 -11.58 34.33 0.30
N GLN A 89 -11.79 34.95 1.46
CA GLN A 89 -13.14 34.97 2.00
C GLN A 89 -14.00 35.46 0.83
N CYS A 90 -14.88 34.59 0.32
CA CYS A 90 -16.05 35.09 -0.39
C CYS A 90 -16.88 35.79 0.69
N SER A 91 -16.52 37.03 1.00
CA SER A 91 -17.38 37.94 1.74
C SER A 91 -18.58 38.26 0.87
N SER A 92 -19.75 38.17 1.50
CA SER A 92 -21.08 38.60 1.07
C SER A 92 -21.70 37.92 -0.17
N VAL A 93 -22.45 36.85 0.07
CA VAL A 93 -23.72 36.67 -0.64
C VAL A 93 -24.75 37.57 0.07
N PRO A 94 -25.36 38.57 -0.59
CA PRO A 94 -26.43 39.33 0.03
C PRO A 94 -27.69 38.46 0.05
N GLN A 95 -28.21 38.16 1.24
CA GLN A 95 -29.55 37.62 1.36
C GLN A 95 -30.55 38.75 1.08
N LYS A 96 -31.04 38.79 -0.17
CA LYS A 96 -32.37 39.35 -0.47
C LYS A 96 -33.38 38.23 -0.27
N THR A 97 -34.31 38.41 0.65
CA THR A 97 -35.78 38.44 0.47
C THR A 97 -36.50 38.02 1.75
N GLY A 98 -37.49 38.83 2.12
CA GLY A 98 -38.41 38.67 3.25
C GLY A 98 -39.03 40.03 3.54
#